data_AF-A0A6I3G3G0-F1
#
_entry.id   AF-A0A6I3G3G0-F1
#
_cell.length_a   1.000
_cell.length_b   1.000
_cell.length_c   1.000
_cell.angle_alpha   90.00
_cell.angle_beta   90.00
_cell.angle_gamma   90.00
#
_symmetry.space_group_name_H-M   'P 1'
#
loop_
_entity.id
_entity.type
_entity.pdbx_description
1 polymer ?
#
loop_
_entity_poly.entity_id
_entity_poly.type
_entity_poly.pdbx_seq_one_letter_code
_entity_poly.pdbx_strand_id
1 'polypeptide(L)'
;MGKIRTPYLLLLPGFAFLFTFFILPIVNLAQTSTQSPVGGGDTGQYEQTFRFQNYIDAFVENKEQFGRSFVYAIIATLLALAISYPLAYAIAFKSG
;
A
#
# COMPACT_ATOMS: atom_id res chain seq x y z
N MET A 1 28.06 13.15 26.97
CA MET A 1 26.87 12.45 26.43
C MET A 1 25.82 13.47 26.00
N GLY A 2 25.71 13.82 24.71
CA GLY A 2 24.77 14.88 24.32
C GLY A 2 24.42 15.03 22.84
N LYS A 3 24.72 14.04 21.99
CA LYS A 3 24.56 14.18 20.52
C LYS A 3 23.60 13.19 19.85
N ILE A 4 23.04 12.25 20.62
CA ILE A 4 22.19 11.17 20.08
C ILE A 4 20.71 11.57 20.02
N ARG A 5 20.25 12.56 20.82
CA ARG A 5 18.80 12.89 20.92
C ARG A 5 18.28 13.80 19.82
N THR A 6 19.10 14.73 19.32
CA THR A 6 18.67 15.73 18.33
C THR A 6 18.14 15.11 17.04
N PRO A 7 18.78 14.08 16.44
CA PRO A 7 18.22 13.41 15.26
C PRO A 7 16.83 12.80 15.51
N TYR A 8 16.60 12.14 16.65
CA TYR A 8 15.28 11.56 16.96
C TYR A 8 14.21 12.61 17.24
N LEU A 9 14.57 13.73 17.87
CA LEU A 9 13.65 14.85 18.06
C LEU A 9 13.24 15.48 16.72
N LEU A 10 14.16 15.55 15.76
CA LEU A 10 13.86 16.02 14.41
C LEU A 10 13.03 15.02 13.58
N LEU A 11 13.00 13.74 13.97
CA LEU A 11 12.11 12.74 13.35
C LEU A 11 10.67 12.82 13.86
N LEU A 12 10.43 13.32 15.08
CA LEU A 12 9.08 13.44 15.65
C LEU A 12 8.05 14.10 14.72
N PRO A 13 8.32 15.24 14.05
CA PRO A 13 7.34 15.81 13.12
C PRO A 13 7.05 14.89 11.92
N GLY A 14 8.06 14.16 11.43
CA GLY A 14 7.87 13.16 10.36
C GLY A 14 7.02 11.98 10.84
N PHE A 15 7.25 11.47 12.04
CA PHE A 15 6.41 10.41 12.62
C PHE A 15 4.99 10.87 12.91
N ALA A 16 4.81 12.09 13.43
CA ALA A 16 3.49 12.67 13.64
C ALA A 16 2.74 12.77 12.30
N PHE A 17 3.41 13.26 11.26
CA PHE A 17 2.84 13.32 9.91
C PHE A 17 2.45 11.93 9.38
N LEU A 18 3.36 10.94 9.43
CA LEU A 18 3.06 9.57 9.00
C LEU A 18 1.92 8.95 9.82
N PHE A 19 1.90 9.16 11.13
CA PHE A 19 0.85 8.64 11.99
C PHE A 19 -0.51 9.22 11.61
N THR A 20 -0.60 10.54 11.46
CA THR A 20 -1.86 11.24 11.17
C THR A 20 -2.37 10.93 9.76
N PHE A 21 -1.51 10.92 8.74
CA PHE A 21 -1.93 10.83 7.35
C PHE A 21 -1.84 9.43 6.74
N PHE A 22 -1.15 8.48 7.40
CA PHE A 22 -1.10 7.08 6.94
C PHE A 22 -1.70 6.14 7.97
N ILE A 23 -1.18 6.11 9.20
CA ILE A 23 -1.58 5.09 10.18
C ILE A 23 -3.05 5.23 10.57
N LEU A 24 -3.50 6.44 10.91
CA LEU A 24 -4.91 6.69 11.26
C LEU A 24 -5.87 6.28 10.12
N PRO A 25 -5.67 6.69 8.84
CA PRO A 25 -6.48 6.20 7.74
C PRO A 25 -6.44 4.68 7.54
N ILE A 26 -5.27 4.04 7.68
CA ILE A 26 -5.14 2.59 7.54
C ILE A 26 -5.96 1.86 8.62
N VAL A 27 -5.95 2.35 9.86
CA VAL A 27 -6.76 1.76 10.94
C VAL A 27 -8.25 1.89 10.63
N ASN A 28 -8.70 3.06 10.15
CA ASN A 28 -10.09 3.24 9.72
C ASN A 28 -10.46 2.27 8.59
N LEU A 29 -9.62 2.15 7.57
CA LEU A 29 -9.85 1.24 6.45
C LEU A 29 -9.87 -0.22 6.91
N ALA A 30 -8.98 -0.60 7.82
CA ALA A 30 -8.95 -1.95 8.39
C ALA A 30 -10.24 -2.25 9.17
N GLN A 31 -10.74 -1.32 9.98
CA GLN A 31 -12.03 -1.47 10.65
C GLN A 31 -13.17 -1.62 9.64
N THR A 32 -13.33 -0.65 8.73
CA THR A 32 -14.40 -0.66 7.71
C THR A 32 -14.35 -1.87 6.79
N SER A 33 -13.15 -2.39 6.49
CA SER A 33 -13.00 -3.60 5.66
C SER A 33 -13.66 -4.85 6.25
N THR A 34 -14.00 -4.84 7.54
CA THR A 34 -14.70 -5.93 8.24
C THR A 34 -16.15 -5.60 8.60
N GLN A 35 -16.66 -4.46 8.13
CA GLN A 35 -18.04 -4.03 8.36
C GLN A 35 -18.98 -4.55 7.26
N SER A 36 -20.28 -4.51 7.50
CA SER A 36 -21.31 -4.72 6.48
C SER A 36 -22.27 -3.54 6.44
N PRO A 37 -22.92 -3.28 5.29
CA PRO A 37 -23.95 -2.25 5.20
C PRO A 37 -25.08 -2.51 6.21
N VAL A 38 -25.58 -1.45 6.84
CA VAL A 38 -26.74 -1.55 7.73
C VAL A 38 -28.00 -1.85 6.91
N GLY A 39 -28.77 -2.85 7.31
CA GLY A 39 -30.03 -3.20 6.63
C GLY A 39 -31.04 -2.04 6.65
N GLY A 40 -31.35 -1.49 5.47
CA GLY A 40 -32.22 -0.32 5.34
C GLY A 40 -31.55 1.02 5.70
N GLY A 41 -30.24 1.04 5.93
CA GLY A 41 -29.46 2.27 6.13
C GLY A 41 -29.11 2.97 4.82
N ASP A 42 -28.79 4.26 4.91
CA ASP A 42 -28.32 5.05 3.77
C ASP A 42 -26.94 4.58 3.26
N THR A 43 -26.59 4.96 2.03
CA THR A 43 -25.26 4.69 1.47
C THR A 43 -24.17 5.28 2.37
N GLY A 44 -23.21 4.45 2.77
CA GLY A 44 -22.14 4.84 3.67
C GLY A 44 -22.39 4.50 5.14
N GLN A 45 -23.58 3.99 5.49
CA GLN A 45 -23.86 3.46 6.83
C GLN A 45 -23.41 2.00 6.92
N TYR A 46 -22.39 1.76 7.74
CA TYR A 46 -21.80 0.46 7.96
C TYR A 46 -21.78 0.15 9.45
N GLU A 47 -22.05 -1.11 9.79
CA GLU A 47 -21.95 -1.62 11.15
C GLU A 47 -20.89 -2.70 11.25
N GLN A 48 -20.24 -2.78 12.42
CA GLN A 48 -19.20 -3.75 12.66
C GLN A 48 -19.79 -5.15 12.83
N THR A 49 -19.56 -6.00 11.83
CA THR A 49 -20.00 -7.41 11.81
C THR A 49 -18.86 -8.41 11.72
N PHE A 50 -17.60 -7.94 11.69
CA PHE A 50 -16.41 -8.78 11.51
C PHE A 50 -16.48 -9.67 10.26
N ARG A 51 -17.04 -9.14 9.16
CA ARG A 51 -17.27 -9.85 7.91
C ARG A 51 -15.99 -9.97 7.08
N PHE A 52 -15.10 -10.89 7.47
CA PHE A 52 -13.90 -11.21 6.69
C PHE A 52 -14.18 -11.74 5.28
N GLN A 53 -15.41 -12.22 5.03
CA GLN A 53 -15.86 -12.60 3.69
C GLN A 53 -15.75 -11.45 2.67
N ASN A 54 -15.74 -10.18 3.12
CA ASN A 54 -15.51 -9.01 2.27
C ASN A 54 -14.25 -9.15 1.40
N TYR A 55 -13.16 -9.76 1.92
CA TYR A 55 -11.92 -9.93 1.17
C TYR A 55 -12.06 -10.93 0.01
N ILE A 56 -12.79 -12.02 0.25
CA ILE A 56 -13.04 -13.05 -0.77
C ILE A 56 -13.97 -12.47 -1.84
N ASP A 57 -15.05 -11.81 -1.43
CA ASP A 57 -16.01 -11.21 -2.36
C ASP A 57 -15.34 -10.16 -3.24
N ALA A 58 -14.55 -9.25 -2.63
CA ALA A 58 -13.80 -8.24 -3.36
C ALA A 58 -12.82 -8.86 -4.39
N PHE A 59 -12.16 -9.97 -4.03
CA PHE A 59 -11.27 -10.67 -4.96
C PHE A 59 -12.02 -11.33 -6.11
N VAL A 60 -13.13 -12.03 -5.81
CA VAL A 60 -13.92 -12.75 -6.82
C VAL A 60 -14.58 -11.77 -7.80
N GLU A 61 -15.14 -10.68 -7.29
CA GLU A 61 -15.80 -9.65 -8.08
C GLU A 61 -14.82 -8.91 -9.01
N ASN A 62 -13.56 -8.75 -8.59
CA ASN A 62 -12.54 -7.99 -9.33
C ASN A 62 -11.42 -8.86 -9.92
N LYS A 63 -11.65 -10.17 -10.07
CA LYS A 63 -10.63 -11.14 -10.49
C LYS A 63 -9.96 -10.80 -11.83
N GLU A 64 -10.70 -10.19 -12.76
CA GLU A 64 -10.17 -9.83 -14.07
C GLU A 64 -9.19 -8.64 -13.94
N GLN A 65 -9.54 -7.64 -13.14
CA GLN A 65 -8.70 -6.48 -12.84
C GLN A 65 -7.42 -6.93 -12.12
N PHE A 66 -7.54 -7.84 -11.14
CA PHE A 66 -6.38 -8.45 -10.49
C PHE A 66 -5.51 -9.18 -11.50
N GLY A 67 -6.09 -10.04 -12.35
CA GLY A 67 -5.36 -10.79 -13.37
C GLY A 67 -4.58 -9.89 -14.34
N ARG A 68 -5.23 -8.84 -14.87
CA ARG A 68 -4.56 -7.84 -15.74
C ARG A 68 -3.43 -7.13 -15.02
N SER A 69 -3.64 -6.73 -13.76
CA SER A 69 -2.63 -6.06 -12.94
C SER A 69 -1.39 -6.94 -12.71
N PHE A 70 -1.58 -8.23 -12.41
CA PHE A 70 -0.48 -9.18 -12.29
C PHE A 70 0.30 -9.35 -13.60
N VAL A 71 -0.40 -9.51 -14.71
CA VAL A 71 0.23 -9.63 -16.04
C VAL A 71 1.07 -8.38 -16.34
N TYR A 72 0.51 -7.19 -16.16
CA TYR A 72 1.23 -5.94 -16.41
C TYR A 72 2.41 -5.76 -15.47
N ALA A 73 2.25 -6.05 -14.18
CA ALA A 73 3.33 -5.94 -13.20
C ALA A 73 4.50 -6.90 -13.51
N ILE A 74 4.21 -8.14 -13.91
CA ILE A 74 5.24 -9.13 -14.28
C ILE A 74 5.97 -8.67 -15.54
N ILE A 75 5.25 -8.29 -16.59
CA ILE A 75 5.85 -7.81 -17.85
C ILE A 75 6.70 -6.57 -17.57
N ALA A 76 6.17 -5.60 -16.83
CA ALA A 76 6.89 -4.38 -16.47
C ALA A 76 8.16 -4.70 -15.67
N THR A 77 8.11 -5.63 -14.73
CA THR A 77 9.28 -6.05 -13.93
C THR A 77 10.36 -6.67 -14.83
N LEU A 78 9.97 -7.59 -15.72
CA LEU A 78 10.90 -8.25 -16.63
C LEU A 78 11.55 -7.25 -17.59
N LEU A 79 10.77 -6.34 -18.17
CA LEU A 79 11.28 -5.29 -19.06
C LEU A 79 12.19 -4.33 -18.30
N ALA A 80 11.80 -3.90 -17.10
CA ALA A 80 12.62 -3.02 -16.27
C ALA A 80 13.97 -3.64 -15.95
N LEU A 81 14.02 -4.93 -15.60
CA LEU A 81 15.27 -5.67 -15.38
C LEU A 81 16.08 -5.82 -16.67
N ALA A 82 15.44 -6.23 -17.77
CA ALA A 82 16.10 -6.44 -19.06
C ALA A 82 16.73 -5.16 -19.62
N ILE A 83 16.13 -4.00 -19.36
CA ILE A 83 16.63 -2.69 -19.82
C ILE A 83 17.64 -2.11 -18.81
N SER A 84 17.30 -2.12 -17.51
CA SER A 84 18.10 -1.43 -16.49
C SER A 84 19.40 -2.19 -16.18
N TYR A 85 19.42 -3.51 -16.28
CA TYR A 85 20.62 -4.30 -15.95
C TYR A 85 21.77 -4.03 -16.94
N PRO A 86 21.59 -4.08 -18.28
CA PRO A 86 22.64 -3.69 -19.21
C PRO A 86 23.05 -2.21 -19.08
N LEU A 87 22.09 -1.32 -18.82
CA LEU A 87 22.37 0.09 -18.61
C LEU A 87 23.27 0.31 -17.38
N ALA A 88 22.92 -0.31 -16.25
CA ALA A 88 23.73 -0.27 -15.03
C ALA A 88 25.13 -0.85 -15.26
N TYR A 89 25.25 -1.95 -16.00
CA TYR A 89 26.53 -2.54 -16.39
C TYR A 89 27.38 -1.55 -17.22
N ALA A 90 26.77 -0.90 -18.23
CA ALA A 90 27.48 0.09 -19.04
C ALA A 90 27.95 1.30 -18.21
N ILE A 91 27.12 1.80 -17.29
CA ILE A 91 27.52 2.89 -16.39
C ILE A 91 28.69 2.45 -15.49
N ALA A 92 28.59 1.26 -14.90
CA ALA A 92 29.59 0.76 -13.96
C ALA A 92 30.96 0.47 -14.60
N PHE A 93 31.00 0.05 -15.87
CA PHE A 93 32.24 -0.44 -16.50
C PHE A 93 32.69 0.30 -17.76
N LYS A 94 31.84 1.11 -18.40
CA LYS A 94 32.16 1.84 -19.66
C LYS A 94 32.05 3.36 -19.57
N SER A 95 31.49 3.89 -18.48
CA SER A 95 31.33 5.34 -18.25
C SER A 95 32.18 5.87 -17.08
N GLY A 96 33.07 5.04 -16.52
CA GLY A 96 34.10 5.45 -15.57
C GLY A 96 35.36 5.94 -16.26
#